data_AF-A0A448F5W2-F1
#
_entry.id   AF-A0A448F5W2-F1
#
_cell.length_a   1.000
_cell.length_b   1.000
_cell.length_c   1.000
_cell.angle_alpha   90.00
_cell.angle_beta   90.00
_cell.angle_gamma   90.00
#
_symmetry.space_group_name_H-M   'P 1'
#
loop_
_entity.id
_entity.type
_entity.pdbx_description
1 polymer ?
#
loop_
_entity_poly.entity_id
_entity_poly.type
_entity_poly.pdbx_seq_one_letter_code
_entity_poly.pdbx_strand_id
1 'polypeptide(L)'
;MKKKLLILLFFSLQAFSKDVKLFEDNNYRIYDRIDSNCNHLFLYNKNSKKNIILKDPLNSDVNLSEKNCYSKENKENIKVTFFPSDIEDFSVSNKILRINYDLDSHILISPNEYQKIHYAKCAIIDMDNAVFIGNENAREEVCSEADFVKYIFPNLGFPITWENLLIYVKNNKFTDSIEYEINNYISILLSINYDFEKINNVMEILNNTGYTAQSERILSYNYVKIKEKSYLYSDDLMKSNMYLIKGDKVKILKDKLDNKGIKWYLINYKGKKEINMWVKAEAIDLN
;
A
#
# COMPACT_ATOMS: atom_id res chain seq x y z
N MET A 1 37.25 -53.31 12.90
CA MET A 1 36.20 -52.30 13.17
C MET A 1 36.61 -50.95 12.59
N LYS A 2 36.07 -50.56 11.43
CA LYS A 2 36.19 -49.18 10.91
C LYS A 2 34.78 -48.58 10.85
N LYS A 3 34.47 -47.68 11.78
CA LYS A 3 33.22 -46.91 11.80
C LYS A 3 33.21 -46.00 10.56
N LYS A 4 32.32 -46.28 9.60
CA LYS A 4 31.97 -45.31 8.56
C LYS A 4 31.11 -44.23 9.22
N LEU A 5 31.69 -43.03 9.33
CA LEU A 5 30.98 -41.82 9.73
C LEU A 5 30.02 -41.46 8.59
N LEU A 6 28.72 -41.64 8.81
CA LEU A 6 27.68 -41.23 7.89
C LEU A 6 27.51 -39.70 8.07
N ILE A 7 28.11 -38.92 7.17
CA ILE A 7 27.88 -37.48 7.11
C ILE A 7 26.49 -37.28 6.49
N LEU A 8 25.50 -37.03 7.34
CA LEU A 8 24.20 -36.48 6.94
C LEU A 8 24.44 -35.05 6.46
N LEU A 9 24.56 -34.88 5.15
CA LEU A 9 24.40 -33.59 4.49
C LEU A 9 22.94 -33.15 4.71
N PHE A 10 22.72 -32.33 5.73
CA PHE A 10 21.56 -31.46 5.78
C PHE A 10 21.67 -30.51 4.58
N PHE A 11 21.06 -30.88 3.46
CA PHE A 11 20.62 -29.90 2.48
C PHE A 11 19.60 -29.03 3.21
N SER A 12 20.04 -27.87 3.72
CA SER A 12 19.11 -26.79 4.00
C SER A 12 18.38 -26.54 2.69
N LEU A 13 17.09 -26.88 2.64
CA LEU A 13 16.16 -26.31 1.69
C LEU A 13 16.15 -24.80 1.93
N GLN A 14 17.16 -24.09 1.41
CA GLN A 14 16.97 -22.70 1.05
C GLN A 14 15.91 -22.77 -0.04
N ALA A 15 14.66 -22.52 0.34
CA ALA A 15 13.60 -22.27 -0.60
C ALA A 15 14.08 -21.10 -1.46
N PHE A 16 14.60 -21.40 -2.65
CA PHE A 16 15.09 -20.39 -3.57
C PHE A 16 13.89 -19.56 -3.98
N SER A 17 13.86 -18.30 -3.53
CA SER A 17 12.86 -17.34 -4.02
C SER A 17 13.04 -17.22 -5.53
N LYS A 18 12.03 -17.62 -6.30
CA LYS A 18 12.07 -17.55 -7.76
C LYS A 18 11.38 -16.26 -8.18
N ASP A 19 12.13 -15.40 -8.88
CA ASP A 19 11.58 -14.21 -9.50
C ASP A 19 10.99 -14.59 -10.88
N VAL A 20 9.71 -14.32 -11.09
CA VAL A 20 8.99 -14.57 -12.36
C VAL A 20 8.61 -13.24 -12.98
N LYS A 21 9.18 -12.92 -14.14
CA LYS A 21 8.85 -11.69 -14.87
C LYS A 21 7.44 -11.77 -15.43
N LEU A 22 6.62 -10.76 -15.14
CA LEU A 22 5.22 -10.67 -15.59
C LEU A 22 5.05 -9.64 -16.70
N PHE A 23 5.79 -8.54 -16.62
CA PHE A 23 5.73 -7.43 -17.58
C PHE A 23 7.07 -6.71 -17.66
N GLU A 24 7.38 -6.15 -18.82
CA GLU A 24 8.56 -5.29 -19.02
C GLU A 24 8.36 -4.37 -20.22
N ASP A 25 8.53 -3.06 -19.99
CA ASP A 25 8.58 -2.05 -21.04
C ASP A 25 9.94 -1.32 -21.01
N ASN A 26 10.03 -0.12 -21.58
CA ASN A 26 11.26 0.66 -21.59
C ASN A 26 11.67 1.22 -20.21
N ASN A 27 10.71 1.48 -19.31
CA ASN A 27 10.91 2.20 -18.06
C ASN A 27 10.81 1.31 -16.81
N TYR A 28 10.08 0.22 -16.91
CA TYR A 28 9.58 -0.58 -15.80
C TYR A 28 9.68 -2.08 -16.10
N ARG A 29 9.75 -2.86 -15.02
CA ARG A 29 9.59 -4.32 -15.05
C ARG A 29 8.77 -4.74 -13.84
N ILE A 30 7.73 -5.53 -14.06
CA ILE A 30 6.99 -6.18 -12.97
C ILE A 30 7.44 -7.62 -12.88
N TYR A 31 7.72 -8.05 -11.66
CA TYR A 31 8.05 -9.44 -11.39
C TYR A 31 7.41 -9.89 -10.08
N ASP A 32 7.14 -11.17 -10.03
CA ASP A 32 6.66 -11.88 -8.87
C ASP A 32 7.82 -12.53 -8.14
N ARG A 33 7.90 -12.37 -6.83
CA ARG A 33 8.81 -13.13 -5.98
C ARG A 33 8.02 -14.17 -5.20
N ILE A 34 8.28 -15.43 -5.51
CA ILE A 34 7.62 -16.57 -4.87
C ILE A 34 8.39 -16.95 -3.61
N ASP A 35 7.74 -16.92 -2.45
CA ASP A 35 8.25 -17.52 -1.21
C ASP A 35 7.43 -18.76 -0.80
N SER A 36 7.69 -19.32 0.39
CA SER A 36 7.04 -20.56 0.83
C SER A 36 5.57 -20.40 1.22
N ASN A 37 5.10 -19.18 1.47
CA ASN A 37 3.78 -18.89 2.04
C ASN A 37 2.94 -17.97 1.15
N CYS A 38 3.57 -17.07 0.40
CA CYS A 38 2.97 -16.06 -0.44
C CYS A 38 3.87 -15.73 -1.65
N ASN A 39 3.26 -15.10 -2.63
CA ASN A 39 3.93 -14.52 -3.77
C ASN A 39 3.82 -13.00 -3.66
N HIS A 40 4.92 -12.27 -3.81
CA HIS A 40 4.95 -10.82 -3.67
C HIS A 40 5.24 -10.13 -4.99
N LEU A 41 4.43 -9.12 -5.33
CA LEU A 41 4.55 -8.36 -6.56
C LEU A 41 5.50 -7.17 -6.38
N PHE A 42 6.50 -7.08 -7.25
CA PHE A 42 7.49 -6.01 -7.26
C PHE A 42 7.48 -5.28 -8.59
N LEU A 43 7.64 -3.96 -8.49
CA LEU A 43 7.91 -3.07 -9.60
C LEU A 43 9.38 -2.63 -9.56
N TYR A 44 10.13 -2.93 -10.61
CA TYR A 44 11.45 -2.39 -10.83
C TYR A 44 11.38 -1.19 -11.77
N ASN A 45 11.78 -0.02 -11.27
CA ASN A 45 11.95 1.17 -12.08
C ASN A 45 13.38 1.19 -12.65
N LYS A 46 13.51 1.10 -13.98
CA LYS A 46 14.80 1.01 -14.69
C LYS A 46 15.59 2.32 -14.62
N ASN A 47 14.88 3.45 -14.61
CA ASN A 47 15.50 4.79 -14.54
C ASN A 47 16.16 5.03 -13.19
N SER A 48 15.45 4.73 -12.08
CA SER A 48 15.98 4.90 -10.73
C SER A 48 16.75 3.67 -10.21
N LYS A 49 16.68 2.54 -10.91
CA LYS A 49 17.23 1.23 -10.52
C LYS A 49 16.74 0.73 -9.16
N LYS A 50 15.50 1.08 -8.78
CA LYS A 50 14.89 0.69 -7.50
C LYS A 50 13.84 -0.39 -7.69
N ASN A 51 13.81 -1.35 -6.78
CA ASN A 51 12.70 -2.27 -6.59
C ASN A 51 11.73 -1.65 -5.59
N ILE A 52 10.46 -1.60 -5.95
CA ILE A 52 9.38 -1.01 -5.17
C ILE A 52 8.34 -2.11 -4.99
N ILE A 53 7.89 -2.32 -3.76
CA ILE A 53 6.78 -3.23 -3.49
C ILE A 53 5.51 -2.55 -4.00
N LEU A 54 4.71 -3.26 -4.79
CA LEU A 54 3.43 -2.72 -5.23
C LEU A 54 2.50 -2.60 -4.03
N LYS A 55 1.78 -1.49 -3.94
CA LYS A 55 0.89 -1.22 -2.82
C LYS A 55 -0.55 -1.28 -3.27
N ASP A 56 -1.41 -1.89 -2.48
CA ASP A 56 -2.84 -1.78 -2.68
C ASP A 56 -3.39 -0.46 -2.15
N PRO A 57 -4.49 0.05 -2.74
CA PRO A 57 -5.24 1.14 -2.17
C PRO A 57 -5.90 0.67 -0.87
N LEU A 58 -5.96 1.59 0.09
CA LEU A 58 -6.44 1.29 1.44
C LEU A 58 -7.90 0.80 1.43
N ASN A 59 -8.16 -0.31 2.13
CA ASN A 59 -9.44 -1.03 2.24
C ASN A 59 -9.84 -1.94 1.06
N SER A 60 -8.87 -2.44 0.28
CA SER A 60 -9.17 -3.54 -0.64
C SER A 60 -9.42 -4.85 0.12
N ASP A 61 -10.50 -5.56 -0.20
CA ASP A 61 -10.81 -6.89 0.36
C ASP A 61 -9.78 -7.96 -0.06
N VAL A 62 -9.09 -7.74 -1.19
CA VAL A 62 -8.05 -8.64 -1.71
C VAL A 62 -6.76 -7.86 -1.88
N ASN A 63 -5.69 -8.27 -1.20
CA ASN A 63 -4.36 -7.73 -1.44
C ASN A 63 -3.80 -8.33 -2.75
N LEU A 64 -3.67 -7.54 -3.81
CA LEU A 64 -3.12 -7.95 -5.10
C LEU A 64 -1.59 -7.90 -5.12
N SER A 65 -0.95 -7.15 -4.22
CA SER A 65 0.51 -7.20 -4.09
C SER A 65 1.03 -8.45 -3.38
N GLU A 66 0.15 -9.16 -2.66
CA GLU A 66 0.40 -10.46 -2.02
C GLU A 66 -0.53 -11.54 -2.59
N LYS A 67 -0.03 -12.37 -3.51
CA LYS A 67 -0.82 -13.38 -4.24
C LYS A 67 -0.50 -14.81 -3.82
N ASN A 68 -1.36 -15.74 -4.24
CA ASN A 68 -1.24 -17.18 -3.95
C ASN A 68 -0.96 -17.49 -2.46
N CYS A 69 -1.48 -16.65 -1.56
CA CYS A 69 -1.21 -16.74 -0.14
C CYS A 69 -2.02 -17.87 0.50
N TYR A 70 -1.34 -18.76 1.21
CA TYR A 70 -1.99 -19.83 1.95
C TYR A 70 -2.40 -19.32 3.35
N SER A 71 -3.67 -18.95 3.51
CA SER A 71 -4.24 -18.64 4.81
C SER A 71 -4.34 -19.94 5.65
N LYS A 72 -3.74 -19.96 6.84
CA LYS A 72 -3.85 -21.09 7.79
C LYS A 72 -5.04 -20.97 8.73
N GLU A 73 -5.69 -19.82 8.79
CA GLU A 73 -6.79 -19.54 9.71
C GLU A 73 -8.01 -19.08 8.91
N ASN A 74 -9.03 -19.94 8.90
CA ASN A 74 -10.22 -19.92 8.05
C ASN A 74 -9.95 -20.39 6.61
N LYS A 75 -10.74 -21.37 6.17
CA LYS A 75 -10.62 -22.10 4.88
C LYS A 75 -10.86 -21.23 3.62
N GLU A 76 -10.82 -19.91 3.75
CA GLU A 76 -10.80 -18.98 2.63
C GLU A 76 -9.38 -18.91 2.07
N ASN A 77 -9.12 -19.74 1.05
CA ASN A 77 -7.91 -19.65 0.25
C ASN A 77 -8.20 -18.82 -0.98
N ILE A 78 -7.72 -17.58 -0.96
CA ILE A 78 -7.79 -16.66 -2.09
C ILE A 78 -6.51 -16.82 -2.90
N LYS A 79 -6.64 -17.39 -4.10
CA LYS A 79 -5.53 -17.51 -5.05
C LYS A 79 -5.70 -16.48 -6.15
N VAL A 80 -4.70 -15.63 -6.34
CA VAL A 80 -4.68 -14.59 -7.37
C VAL A 80 -3.64 -14.95 -8.42
N THR A 81 -4.04 -15.02 -9.69
CA THR A 81 -3.14 -15.25 -10.83
C THR A 81 -3.17 -14.05 -11.76
N PHE A 82 -2.00 -13.53 -12.14
CA PHE A 82 -1.90 -12.34 -12.99
C PHE A 82 -1.62 -12.74 -14.42
N PHE A 83 -2.32 -12.09 -15.34
CA PHE A 83 -2.13 -12.20 -16.77
C PHE A 83 -1.87 -10.81 -17.34
N PRO A 84 -0.77 -10.62 -18.08
CA PRO A 84 -0.61 -9.39 -18.85
C PRO A 84 -1.80 -9.23 -19.80
N SER A 85 -2.31 -8.01 -19.94
CA SER A 85 -3.34 -7.73 -20.93
C SER A 85 -2.72 -7.76 -22.33
N ASP A 86 -3.33 -8.49 -23.26
CA ASP A 86 -2.93 -8.50 -24.69
C ASP A 86 -3.29 -7.19 -25.40
N ILE A 87 -4.10 -6.35 -24.75
CA ILE A 87 -4.57 -5.08 -25.30
C ILE A 87 -3.46 -4.05 -25.11
N GLU A 88 -3.01 -3.46 -26.23
CA GLU A 88 -2.01 -2.40 -26.30
C GLU A 88 -2.17 -1.42 -25.12
N ASP A 89 -1.14 -1.36 -24.28
CA ASP A 89 -1.09 -0.50 -23.10
C ASP A 89 -1.45 0.94 -23.46
N PHE A 90 -2.65 1.37 -23.09
CA PHE A 90 -3.19 2.71 -23.38
C PHE A 90 -2.45 3.87 -22.72
N SER A 91 -1.28 3.65 -22.12
CA SER A 91 -0.51 4.74 -21.53
C SER A 91 0.35 5.41 -22.60
N VAL A 92 -0.14 6.55 -23.10
CA VAL A 92 0.64 7.51 -23.90
C VAL A 92 1.96 7.90 -23.19
N SER A 93 2.05 7.68 -21.87
CA SER A 93 3.22 7.97 -21.04
C SER A 93 3.95 6.76 -20.42
N ASN A 94 3.57 5.49 -20.68
CA ASN A 94 4.13 4.29 -20.00
C ASN A 94 3.98 4.29 -18.46
N LYS A 95 3.01 5.04 -17.93
CA LYS A 95 2.84 5.26 -16.47
C LYS A 95 1.74 4.42 -15.86
N ILE A 96 0.81 3.93 -16.68
CA ILE A 96 -0.36 3.20 -16.23
C ILE A 96 -0.36 1.86 -16.96
N LEU A 97 -0.52 0.79 -16.21
CA LEU A 97 -0.59 -0.57 -16.74
C LEU A 97 -1.91 -1.19 -16.34
N ARG A 98 -2.66 -1.70 -17.32
CA ARG A 98 -3.80 -2.56 -17.07
C ARG A 98 -3.29 -4.00 -16.92
N ILE A 99 -3.80 -4.67 -15.90
CA ILE A 99 -3.55 -6.09 -15.68
C ILE A 99 -4.87 -6.83 -15.57
N ASN A 100 -4.94 -8.00 -16.17
CA ASN A 100 -6.05 -8.92 -15.94
C ASN A 100 -5.61 -9.95 -14.91
N TYR A 101 -6.52 -10.38 -14.06
CA TYR A 101 -6.19 -11.36 -13.05
C TYR A 101 -7.38 -12.25 -12.74
N ASP A 102 -7.06 -13.48 -12.37
CA ASP A 102 -8.04 -14.46 -11.92
C ASP A 102 -7.98 -14.56 -10.41
N LEU A 103 -9.16 -14.54 -9.79
CA LEU A 103 -9.37 -14.73 -8.37
C LEU A 103 -10.13 -16.04 -8.14
N ASP A 104 -9.43 -17.02 -7.59
CA ASP A 104 -10.05 -18.26 -7.10
C ASP A 104 -10.30 -18.13 -5.60
N SER A 105 -11.57 -18.12 -5.19
CA SER A 105 -11.99 -18.08 -3.79
C SER A 105 -12.69 -19.37 -3.38
N HIS A 106 -12.50 -19.79 -2.13
CA HIS A 106 -13.19 -20.94 -1.53
C HIS A 106 -14.20 -20.43 -0.50
N ILE A 107 -15.47 -20.38 -0.90
CA ILE A 107 -16.55 -19.81 -0.09
C ILE A 107 -17.30 -20.92 0.63
N LEU A 108 -17.55 -20.75 1.92
CA LEU A 108 -18.39 -21.66 2.71
C LEU A 108 -19.86 -21.48 2.30
N ILE A 109 -20.45 -22.52 1.69
CA ILE A 109 -21.85 -22.49 1.24
C ILE A 109 -22.80 -23.25 2.17
N SER A 110 -22.27 -24.20 2.93
CA SER A 110 -22.98 -24.91 4.00
C SER A 110 -21.97 -25.41 5.04
N PRO A 111 -22.38 -25.84 6.25
CA PRO A 111 -21.45 -26.33 7.26
C PRO A 111 -20.52 -27.43 6.71
N ASN A 112 -19.21 -27.14 6.69
CA ASN A 112 -18.15 -27.99 6.12
C ASN A 112 -18.15 -28.17 4.59
N GLU A 113 -18.98 -27.43 3.84
CA GLU A 113 -19.02 -27.46 2.38
C GLU A 113 -18.49 -26.16 1.79
N TYR A 114 -17.46 -26.27 0.96
CA TYR A 114 -16.81 -25.15 0.32
C TYR A 114 -17.00 -25.25 -1.19
N GLN A 115 -17.45 -24.16 -1.79
CA GLN A 115 -17.50 -24.01 -3.23
C GLN A 115 -16.33 -23.16 -3.69
N LYS A 116 -15.59 -23.68 -4.67
CA LYS A 116 -14.61 -22.87 -5.39
C LYS A 116 -15.37 -21.99 -6.38
N ILE A 117 -15.19 -20.68 -6.26
CA ILE A 117 -15.69 -19.69 -7.21
C ILE A 117 -14.49 -19.04 -7.89
N HIS A 118 -14.59 -18.91 -9.21
CA HIS A 118 -13.59 -18.27 -10.06
C HIS A 118 -14.14 -16.93 -10.55
N TYR A 119 -13.36 -15.87 -10.39
CA TYR A 119 -13.68 -14.55 -10.92
C TYR A 119 -12.56 -14.08 -11.85
N ALA A 120 -12.90 -13.73 -13.08
CA ALA A 120 -11.99 -12.99 -13.96
C ALA A 120 -12.17 -11.50 -13.69
N LYS A 121 -11.08 -10.79 -13.40
CA LYS A 121 -11.09 -9.38 -12.98
C LYS A 121 -9.96 -8.61 -13.68
N CYS A 122 -9.97 -7.28 -13.57
CA CYS A 122 -8.84 -6.45 -14.01
C CYS A 122 -8.50 -5.34 -13.01
N ALA A 123 -7.22 -5.03 -12.86
CA ALA A 123 -6.78 -3.91 -12.06
C ALA A 123 -5.91 -2.96 -12.88
N ILE A 124 -5.66 -1.79 -12.31
CA ILE A 124 -4.84 -0.75 -12.90
C ILE A 124 -3.69 -0.47 -11.95
N ILE A 125 -2.48 -0.42 -12.48
CA ILE A 125 -1.28 -0.08 -11.72
C ILE A 125 -0.78 1.29 -12.19
N ASP A 126 -0.58 2.20 -11.24
CA ASP A 126 0.27 3.37 -11.43
C ASP A 126 1.73 2.96 -11.21
N MET A 127 2.48 2.96 -12.31
CA MET A 127 3.87 2.52 -12.40
C MET A 127 4.85 3.57 -11.88
N ASP A 128 4.51 4.86 -11.91
CA ASP A 128 5.38 5.89 -11.32
C ASP A 128 5.39 5.73 -9.79
N ASN A 129 4.23 5.37 -9.24
CA ASN A 129 4.02 5.34 -7.80
C ASN A 129 3.97 3.93 -7.18
N ALA A 130 4.02 2.90 -8.01
CA ALA A 130 3.93 1.49 -7.61
C ALA A 130 2.68 1.18 -6.77
N VAL A 131 1.49 1.55 -7.25
CA VAL A 131 0.22 1.35 -6.54
C VAL A 131 -0.88 0.84 -7.46
N PHE A 132 -1.77 0.00 -6.93
CA PHE A 132 -3.04 -0.34 -7.58
C PHE A 132 -4.07 0.81 -7.45
N ILE A 133 -4.75 1.13 -8.54
CA ILE A 133 -5.83 2.12 -8.58
C ILE A 133 -7.17 1.37 -8.52
N GLY A 134 -7.89 1.47 -7.38
CA GLY A 134 -9.30 1.05 -7.26
C GLY A 134 -9.60 -0.45 -7.04
N ASN A 135 -9.07 -1.07 -5.98
CA ASN A 135 -9.16 -2.52 -5.72
C ASN A 135 -10.36 -2.96 -4.84
N GLU A 136 -11.46 -2.20 -4.80
CA GLU A 136 -12.59 -2.60 -3.93
C GLU A 136 -13.36 -3.79 -4.52
N ASN A 137 -13.26 -4.04 -5.83
CA ASN A 137 -13.67 -5.24 -6.56
C ASN A 137 -13.57 -4.89 -8.05
N ALA A 138 -12.35 -4.87 -8.61
CA ALA A 138 -12.07 -4.75 -10.04
C ALA A 138 -13.29 -5.04 -10.94
N ARG A 139 -14.06 -3.99 -11.25
CA ARG A 139 -15.38 -4.15 -11.88
C ARG A 139 -15.13 -4.52 -13.33
N GLU A 140 -15.74 -5.61 -13.81
CA GLU A 140 -15.70 -5.98 -15.24
C GLU A 140 -16.05 -4.78 -16.14
N GLU A 141 -16.92 -3.90 -15.64
CA GLU A 141 -17.34 -2.64 -16.26
C GLU A 141 -16.16 -1.69 -16.53
N VAL A 142 -15.14 -1.60 -15.67
CA VAL A 142 -13.96 -0.71 -15.86
C VAL A 142 -12.92 -1.33 -16.81
N CYS A 143 -13.06 -2.62 -17.13
CA CYS A 143 -12.11 -3.38 -17.94
C CYS A 143 -12.30 -3.22 -19.46
N SER A 144 -13.30 -2.44 -19.90
CA SER A 144 -13.43 -2.01 -21.30
C SER A 144 -12.60 -0.73 -21.54
N GLU A 145 -12.05 -0.54 -22.75
CA GLU A 145 -11.27 0.67 -23.08
C GLU A 145 -12.09 1.97 -22.86
N ALA A 146 -13.35 1.97 -23.28
CA ALA A 146 -14.24 3.12 -23.17
C ALA A 146 -14.53 3.48 -21.71
N ASP A 147 -14.73 2.46 -20.87
CA ASP A 147 -15.01 2.64 -19.45
C ASP A 147 -13.72 2.94 -18.66
N PHE A 148 -12.57 2.41 -19.08
CA PHE A 148 -11.25 2.74 -18.53
C PHE A 148 -10.93 4.22 -18.66
N VAL A 149 -11.09 4.80 -19.86
CA VAL A 149 -10.87 6.23 -20.08
C VAL A 149 -11.87 7.06 -19.29
N LYS A 150 -13.14 6.64 -19.23
CA LYS A 150 -14.19 7.31 -18.48
C LYS A 150 -14.04 7.19 -16.95
N TYR A 151 -13.42 6.13 -16.45
CA TYR A 151 -13.24 5.84 -15.02
C TYR A 151 -11.98 6.51 -14.46
N ILE A 152 -10.87 6.48 -15.21
CA ILE A 152 -9.64 7.18 -14.81
C ILE A 152 -9.80 8.71 -15.02
N PHE A 153 -10.61 9.14 -15.99
CA PHE A 153 -10.69 10.55 -16.41
C PHE A 153 -12.10 11.15 -16.56
N PRO A 154 -13.09 10.91 -15.68
CA PRO A 154 -14.39 11.55 -15.89
C PRO A 154 -14.31 13.07 -15.70
N ASN A 155 -13.50 13.57 -14.75
CA ASN A 155 -13.44 15.01 -14.41
C ASN A 155 -12.05 15.56 -14.06
N LEU A 156 -10.99 14.72 -13.99
CA LEU A 156 -9.80 15.12 -13.23
C LEU A 156 -8.58 15.58 -14.02
N GLY A 157 -8.42 15.29 -15.31
CA GLY A 157 -7.43 15.91 -16.23
C GLY A 157 -5.96 16.06 -15.76
N PHE A 158 -5.58 15.56 -14.58
CA PHE A 158 -4.40 15.97 -13.83
C PHE A 158 -3.74 14.78 -13.11
N PRO A 159 -2.40 14.79 -12.94
CA PRO A 159 -1.66 13.77 -12.20
C PRO A 159 -2.14 13.56 -10.75
N ILE A 160 -2.01 12.34 -10.22
CA ILE A 160 -2.34 11.99 -8.82
C ILE A 160 -1.34 12.66 -7.86
N THR A 161 -1.71 13.82 -7.32
CA THR A 161 -0.89 14.60 -6.36
C THR A 161 -1.75 15.24 -5.28
N TRP A 162 -1.16 15.56 -4.13
CA TRP A 162 -1.86 16.29 -3.07
C TRP A 162 -2.35 17.65 -3.59
N GLU A 163 -1.54 18.34 -4.40
CA GLU A 163 -1.88 19.64 -4.99
C GLU A 163 -3.12 19.57 -5.90
N ASN A 164 -3.20 18.57 -6.77
CA ASN A 164 -4.33 18.41 -7.68
C ASN A 164 -5.61 17.93 -6.96
N LEU A 165 -5.49 17.08 -5.92
CA LEU A 165 -6.62 16.76 -5.05
C LEU A 165 -7.19 18.04 -4.41
N LEU A 166 -6.33 18.93 -3.91
CA LEU A 166 -6.75 20.19 -3.30
C LEU A 166 -7.44 21.13 -4.29
N ILE A 167 -6.94 21.22 -5.52
CA ILE A 167 -7.59 21.98 -6.59
C ILE A 167 -8.98 21.41 -6.88
N TYR A 168 -9.09 20.08 -6.98
CA TYR A 168 -10.36 19.41 -7.26
C TYR A 168 -11.39 19.64 -6.17
N VAL A 169 -11.01 19.43 -4.91
CA VAL A 169 -11.83 19.64 -3.71
C VAL A 169 -12.33 21.09 -3.61
N LYS A 170 -11.47 22.08 -3.92
CA LYS A 170 -11.84 23.50 -3.87
C LYS A 170 -12.84 23.90 -4.95
N ASN A 171 -12.77 23.27 -6.12
CA ASN A 171 -13.58 23.62 -7.28
C ASN A 171 -14.91 22.84 -7.36
N ASN A 172 -15.08 21.80 -6.54
CA ASN A 172 -16.23 20.90 -6.62
C ASN A 172 -16.96 20.81 -5.27
N LYS A 173 -18.28 20.97 -5.31
CA LYS A 173 -19.14 20.80 -4.13
C LYS A 173 -19.31 19.31 -3.82
N PHE A 174 -19.36 18.97 -2.53
CA PHE A 174 -19.60 17.60 -2.08
C PHE A 174 -20.89 17.03 -2.66
N THR A 175 -20.79 15.89 -3.34
CA THR A 175 -21.91 15.06 -3.83
C THR A 175 -21.49 13.59 -3.77
N ASP A 176 -22.45 12.66 -3.82
CA ASP A 176 -22.17 11.21 -3.76
C ASP A 176 -21.20 10.74 -4.86
N SER A 177 -21.29 11.30 -6.07
CA SER A 177 -20.36 10.99 -7.17
C SER A 177 -18.94 11.49 -6.91
N ILE A 178 -18.82 12.68 -6.31
CA ILE A 178 -17.54 13.32 -5.99
C ILE A 178 -16.88 12.67 -4.77
N GLU A 179 -17.69 12.18 -3.82
CA GLU A 179 -17.22 11.43 -2.66
C GLU A 179 -16.44 10.16 -3.07
N TYR A 180 -17.01 9.38 -3.99
CA TYR A 180 -16.35 8.16 -4.49
C TYR A 180 -14.99 8.47 -5.14
N GLU A 181 -14.92 9.52 -5.96
CA GLU A 181 -13.70 9.93 -6.65
C GLU A 181 -12.62 10.40 -5.66
N ILE A 182 -12.99 11.22 -4.67
CA ILE A 182 -12.05 11.74 -3.67
C ILE A 182 -11.56 10.63 -2.73
N ASN A 183 -12.42 9.69 -2.35
CA ASN A 183 -12.01 8.54 -1.53
C ASN A 183 -10.95 7.68 -2.23
N ASN A 184 -11.09 7.45 -3.53
CA ASN A 184 -10.10 6.75 -4.33
C ASN A 184 -8.80 7.55 -4.42
N TYR A 185 -8.89 8.85 -4.73
CA TYR A 185 -7.73 9.73 -4.83
C TYR A 185 -6.92 9.76 -3.53
N ILE A 186 -7.58 9.94 -2.39
CA ILE A 186 -6.95 9.94 -1.06
C ILE A 186 -6.28 8.61 -0.76
N SER A 187 -6.95 7.49 -1.06
CA SER A 187 -6.42 6.15 -0.78
C SER A 187 -5.16 5.88 -1.59
N ILE A 188 -5.09 6.38 -2.81
CA ILE A 188 -3.89 6.32 -3.66
C ILE A 188 -2.81 7.27 -3.10
N LEU A 189 -3.14 8.52 -2.77
CA LEU A 189 -2.15 9.46 -2.24
C LEU A 189 -1.48 8.98 -0.95
N LEU A 190 -2.25 8.36 -0.05
CA LEU A 190 -1.75 7.81 1.20
C LEU A 190 -0.84 6.60 1.00
N SER A 191 -1.01 5.82 -0.06
CA SER A 191 -0.13 4.68 -0.34
C SER A 191 1.16 5.10 -1.06
N ILE A 192 1.13 6.15 -1.89
CA ILE A 192 2.27 6.56 -2.73
C ILE A 192 3.22 7.56 -2.04
N ASN A 193 2.69 8.53 -1.29
CA ASN A 193 3.50 9.61 -0.73
C ASN A 193 2.95 10.10 0.61
N TYR A 194 3.47 9.48 1.67
CA TYR A 194 3.13 9.79 3.04
C TYR A 194 3.96 10.98 3.56
N ASP A 195 3.62 12.16 3.04
CA ASP A 195 4.20 13.45 3.44
C ASP A 195 3.33 14.08 4.53
N PHE A 196 3.81 14.04 5.77
CA PHE A 196 3.06 14.49 6.95
C PHE A 196 2.67 15.98 6.92
N GLU A 197 3.53 16.84 6.36
CA GLU A 197 3.22 18.28 6.25
C GLU A 197 2.09 18.50 5.25
N LYS A 198 2.16 17.82 4.10
CA LYS A 198 1.08 17.86 3.09
C LYS A 198 -0.21 17.27 3.63
N ILE A 199 -0.14 16.15 4.34
CA ILE A 199 -1.31 15.49 4.96
C ILE A 199 -2.02 16.44 5.93
N ASN A 200 -1.29 17.15 6.79
CA ASN A 200 -1.90 18.12 7.73
C ASN A 200 -2.61 19.27 7.01
N ASN A 201 -1.98 19.86 6.00
CA ASN A 201 -2.60 20.91 5.17
C ASN A 201 -3.84 20.38 4.43
N VAL A 202 -3.78 19.15 3.92
CA VAL A 202 -4.90 18.54 3.18
C VAL A 202 -6.09 18.29 4.08
N MET A 203 -5.88 17.78 5.30
CA MET A 203 -6.95 17.58 6.29
C MET A 203 -7.65 18.89 6.66
N GLU A 204 -6.90 19.99 6.80
CA GLU A 204 -7.46 21.31 7.05
C GLU A 204 -8.34 21.78 5.89
N ILE A 205 -7.86 21.68 4.65
CA ILE A 205 -8.62 22.10 3.47
C ILE A 205 -9.88 21.24 3.29
N LEU A 206 -9.79 19.91 3.46
CA LEU A 206 -10.94 19.01 3.37
C LEU A 206 -12.01 19.38 4.40
N ASN A 207 -11.62 19.63 5.65
CA ASN A 207 -12.57 20.11 6.68
C ASN A 207 -13.24 21.41 6.29
N ASN A 208 -12.46 22.38 5.80
CA ASN A 208 -12.96 23.71 5.43
C ASN A 208 -13.85 23.69 4.17
N THR A 209 -13.78 22.63 3.36
CA THR A 209 -14.55 22.48 2.12
C THR A 209 -15.71 21.49 2.24
N GLY A 210 -15.98 20.98 3.45
CA GLY A 210 -17.11 20.09 3.73
C GLY A 210 -16.82 18.60 3.59
N TYR A 211 -15.59 18.21 3.30
CA TYR A 211 -15.13 16.81 3.19
C TYR A 211 -14.61 16.29 4.55
N THR A 212 -15.40 16.47 5.61
CA THR A 212 -14.99 16.15 6.99
C THR A 212 -14.74 14.66 7.21
N ALA A 213 -15.58 13.78 6.64
CA ALA A 213 -15.39 12.33 6.73
C ALA A 213 -14.08 11.87 6.07
N GLN A 214 -13.70 12.48 4.94
CA GLN A 214 -12.45 12.21 4.24
C GLN A 214 -11.23 12.69 5.04
N SER A 215 -11.36 13.85 5.70
CA SER A 215 -10.35 14.35 6.64
C SER A 215 -10.15 13.39 7.82
N GLU A 216 -11.23 12.90 8.42
CA GLU A 216 -11.19 11.89 9.49
C GLU A 216 -10.58 10.56 9.02
N ARG A 217 -10.89 10.13 7.80
CA ARG A 217 -10.28 8.96 7.18
C ARG A 217 -8.76 9.13 7.09
N ILE A 218 -8.27 10.24 6.52
CA ILE A 218 -6.83 10.54 6.45
C ILE A 218 -6.20 10.60 7.85
N LEU A 219 -6.88 11.22 8.83
CA LEU A 219 -6.42 11.26 10.23
C LEU A 219 -6.19 9.85 10.79
N SER A 220 -7.05 8.90 10.49
CA SER A 220 -6.93 7.51 10.97
C SER A 220 -5.73 6.77 10.36
N TYR A 221 -5.34 7.11 9.12
CA TYR A 221 -4.14 6.61 8.46
C TYR A 221 -2.87 7.34 8.87
N ASN A 222 -2.97 8.50 9.53
CA ASN A 222 -1.82 9.26 10.00
C ASN A 222 -1.10 8.61 11.22
N TYR A 223 -1.49 7.40 11.61
CA TYR A 223 -0.90 6.67 12.71
C TYR A 223 0.08 5.61 12.22
N VAL A 224 1.34 5.78 12.61
CA VAL A 224 2.44 4.84 12.38
C VAL A 224 2.69 3.99 13.63
N LYS A 225 3.31 2.82 13.46
CA LYS A 225 3.58 1.91 14.58
C LYS A 225 5.03 2.03 15.07
N ILE A 226 5.22 1.80 16.35
CA ILE A 226 6.56 1.64 16.94
C ILE A 226 7.08 0.23 16.64
N LYS A 227 8.31 0.12 16.10
CA LYS A 227 8.94 -1.16 15.73
C LYS A 227 9.34 -2.00 16.93
N GLU A 228 9.90 -1.33 17.94
CA GLU A 228 10.45 -1.92 19.15
C GLU A 228 10.48 -0.92 20.28
N LYS A 229 10.77 -1.37 21.51
CA LYS A 229 10.76 -0.51 22.68
C LYS A 229 11.68 0.71 22.49
N SER A 230 11.09 1.90 22.52
CA SER A 230 11.76 3.14 22.14
C SER A 230 11.50 4.24 23.16
N TYR A 231 12.55 4.89 23.63
CA TYR A 231 12.44 5.98 24.60
C TYR A 231 11.93 7.26 23.94
N LEU A 232 11.22 8.07 24.72
CA LEU A 232 10.75 9.40 24.32
C LEU A 232 11.70 10.47 24.86
N TYR A 233 11.81 11.56 24.11
CA TYR A 233 12.76 12.64 24.35
C TYR A 233 12.03 13.98 24.40
N SER A 234 12.50 14.89 25.25
CA SER A 234 11.99 16.26 25.34
C SER A 234 12.39 17.10 24.12
N ASP A 235 11.95 18.36 24.07
CA ASP A 235 12.20 19.25 22.92
C ASP A 235 13.69 19.52 22.65
N ASP A 236 14.48 19.56 23.73
CA ASP A 236 15.94 19.65 23.73
C ASP A 236 16.63 18.29 23.47
N LEU A 237 15.88 17.26 23.09
CA LEU A 237 16.34 15.90 22.82
C LEU A 237 17.01 15.21 24.01
N MET A 238 16.66 15.60 25.25
CA MET A 238 17.05 14.84 26.43
C MET A 238 16.18 13.60 26.60
N LYS A 239 16.82 12.46 26.88
CA LYS A 239 16.15 11.18 27.09
C LYS A 239 15.28 11.24 28.35
N SER A 240 14.00 10.92 28.23
CA SER A 240 13.10 10.76 29.38
C SER A 240 13.02 9.31 29.85
N ASN A 241 12.34 9.09 30.98
CA ASN A 241 11.98 7.76 31.47
C ASN A 241 10.76 7.17 30.74
N MET A 242 10.07 7.95 29.90
CA MET A 242 8.93 7.48 29.11
C MET A 242 9.43 6.69 27.90
N TYR A 243 8.68 5.67 27.53
CA TYR A 243 8.95 4.85 26.36
C TYR A 243 7.65 4.35 25.77
N LEU A 244 7.72 4.02 24.48
CA LEU A 244 6.69 3.27 23.78
C LEU A 244 7.18 1.85 23.53
N ILE A 245 6.25 0.93 23.35
CA ILE A 245 6.52 -0.49 23.06
C ILE A 245 6.14 -0.82 21.62
N LYS A 246 6.62 -1.97 21.14
CA LYS A 246 6.29 -2.48 19.80
C LYS A 246 4.77 -2.50 19.60
N GLY A 247 4.33 -1.96 18.46
CA GLY A 247 2.92 -1.92 18.05
C GLY A 247 2.14 -0.71 18.56
N ASP A 248 2.68 0.10 19.47
CA ASP A 248 2.07 1.37 19.86
C ASP A 248 1.87 2.25 18.62
N LYS A 249 0.66 2.81 18.48
CA LYS A 249 0.29 3.70 17.38
C LYS A 249 0.55 5.14 17.78
N VAL A 250 1.26 5.88 16.93
CA VAL A 250 1.60 7.28 17.14
C VAL A 250 1.33 8.08 15.88
N LYS A 251 0.94 9.35 16.02
CA LYS A 251 0.87 10.27 14.89
C LYS A 251 2.18 11.05 14.81
N ILE A 252 2.83 11.09 13.66
CA ILE A 252 3.98 12.00 13.47
C ILE A 252 3.45 13.40 13.20
N LEU A 253 3.97 14.37 13.94
CA LEU A 253 3.61 15.78 13.82
C LEU A 253 4.63 16.55 13.00
N LYS A 254 5.93 16.31 13.22
CA LYS A 254 7.05 17.02 12.60
C LYS A 254 8.29 16.13 12.56
N ASP A 255 9.27 16.49 11.74
CA ASP A 255 10.60 15.92 11.78
C ASP A 255 11.69 17.00 11.95
N LYS A 256 12.88 16.57 12.38
CA LYS A 256 14.09 17.40 12.37
C LYS A 256 15.34 16.53 12.28
N LEU A 257 16.43 17.12 11.79
CA LEU A 257 17.77 16.58 11.89
C LEU A 257 18.50 17.30 13.03
N ASP A 258 19.18 16.54 13.89
CA ASP A 258 20.06 17.14 14.89
C ASP A 258 21.46 17.45 14.32
N ASN A 259 22.30 18.06 15.14
CA ASN A 259 23.68 18.42 14.78
C ASN A 259 24.60 17.22 14.49
N LYS A 260 24.15 15.98 14.78
CA LYS A 260 24.86 14.73 14.47
C LYS A 260 24.27 14.02 13.25
N GLY A 261 23.29 14.64 12.58
CA GLY A 261 22.60 14.07 11.43
C GLY A 261 21.59 12.97 11.80
N ILE A 262 21.22 12.83 13.07
CA ILE A 262 20.19 11.88 13.49
C ILE A 262 18.83 12.50 13.18
N LYS A 263 17.97 11.73 12.50
CA LYS A 263 16.61 12.12 12.20
C LYS A 263 15.67 11.81 13.38
N TRP A 264 14.85 12.78 13.74
CA TRP A 264 13.90 12.73 14.84
C TRP A 264 12.50 13.01 14.35
N TYR A 265 11.51 12.37 14.97
CA TYR A 265 10.09 12.63 14.77
C TYR A 265 9.46 13.14 16.06
N LEU A 266 8.80 14.29 16.00
CA LEU A 266 7.87 14.71 17.04
C LEU A 266 6.60 13.90 16.84
N ILE A 267 6.21 13.14 17.85
CA ILE A 267 5.03 12.29 17.78
C ILE A 267 3.96 12.74 18.76
N ASN A 268 2.72 12.42 18.46
CA ASN A 268 1.58 12.44 19.36
C ASN A 268 1.16 10.98 19.65
N TYR A 269 1.27 10.57 20.90
CA TYR A 269 0.77 9.28 21.39
C TYR A 269 -0.50 9.52 22.22
N LYS A 270 -1.59 8.83 21.86
CA LYS A 270 -2.88 8.90 22.55
C LYS A 270 -3.15 7.60 23.32
N GLY A 271 -2.52 7.47 24.48
CA GLY A 271 -2.76 6.38 25.43
C GLY A 271 -3.63 6.83 26.61
N LYS A 272 -3.28 6.42 27.84
CA LYS A 272 -3.92 6.92 29.08
C LYS A 272 -3.77 8.44 29.25
N LYS A 273 -2.76 9.03 28.62
CA LYS A 273 -2.50 10.46 28.52
C LYS A 273 -2.09 10.75 27.08
N GLU A 274 -2.40 11.96 26.64
CA GLU A 274 -1.88 12.49 25.38
C GLU A 274 -0.45 13.01 25.60
N ILE A 275 0.49 12.54 24.78
CA ILE A 275 1.92 12.82 24.92
C ILE A 275 2.47 13.32 23.60
N ASN A 276 3.05 14.52 23.61
CA ASN A 276 3.81 15.08 22.49
C ASN A 276 5.30 15.07 22.83
N MET A 277 6.08 14.18 22.23
CA MET A 277 7.52 14.04 22.51
C MET A 277 8.28 13.55 21.28
N TRP A 278 9.60 13.71 21.30
CA TRP A 278 10.47 13.28 20.22
C TRP A 278 10.82 11.80 20.35
N VAL A 279 10.90 11.11 19.22
CA VAL A 279 11.43 9.76 19.09
C VAL A 279 12.40 9.72 17.92
N LYS A 280 13.40 8.84 17.97
CA LYS A 280 14.30 8.64 16.83
C LYS A 280 13.52 8.07 15.64
N ALA A 281 13.84 8.53 14.43
CA ALA A 281 13.14 8.10 13.22
C ALA A 281 13.24 6.58 12.98
N GLU A 282 14.36 5.96 13.36
CA GLU A 282 14.59 4.51 13.23
C GLU A 282 13.58 3.65 14.01
N ALA A 283 12.99 4.20 15.08
CA ALA A 283 12.02 3.52 15.94
C ALA A 283 10.64 3.34 15.29
N ILE A 284 10.35 4.07 14.22
CA ILE A 284 9.05 4.11 13.58
C ILE A 284 9.00 3.16 12.37
N ASP A 285 7.88 2.45 12.27
CA ASP A 285 7.48 1.67 11.11
C ASP A 285 6.62 2.52 10.18
N LEU A 286 7.22 2.96 9.07
CA LEU A 286 6.59 3.75 8.01
C LEU A 286 5.98 2.87 6.91
N ASN A 287 5.89 1.55 7.14
CA ASN A 287 5.34 0.58 6.20
C ASN A 287 3.84 0.76 6.00
#